data_AF-A0A2C9XQL0-F1
#
_entry.id   AF-A0A2C9XQL0-F1
#
_cell.length_a   1.000
_cell.length_b   1.000
_cell.length_c   1.000
_cell.angle_alpha   90.00
_cell.angle_beta   90.00
_cell.angle_gamma   90.00
#
_symmetry.space_group_name_H-M   'P 1'
#
loop_
_entity.id
_entity.type
_entity.pdbx_description
1 polymer ?
#
loop_
_entity_poly.entity_id
_entity_poly.type
_entity_poly.pdbx_seq_one_letter_code
_entity_poly.pdbx_strand_id
1 'polypeptide(L)'
;MKKVILGLVFTSVLLGACSTNKEATSAKANSTTESSLRKEVSDLKSENEELNKRVTELKNLIENSSTQDSSENNSDSASGNVKMGQAVEFTSGESITVTEVKPDDSISLMDPVDGEHPVVVTAIVENKTNSPISFNAHTFDIYDGNDELGRLDANTYSNNIPNEIAGGKKATVVMYFGAKGNAPYTIAYGPATWSE
;
A
#
# COMPACT_ATOMS: atom_id res chain seq x y z
N MET A 1 -8.93 -10.73 -31.15
CA MET A 1 -9.66 -11.53 -32.15
C MET A 1 -10.94 -10.78 -32.54
N LYS A 2 -11.21 -10.76 -33.86
CA LYS A 2 -12.44 -10.38 -34.58
C LYS A 2 -12.95 -8.93 -34.50
N LYS A 3 -12.80 -8.29 -35.67
CA LYS A 3 -13.42 -7.05 -36.17
C LYS A 3 -14.95 -7.18 -36.23
N VAL A 4 -15.64 -6.03 -36.29
CA VAL A 4 -16.83 -5.68 -37.11
C VAL A 4 -17.43 -4.37 -36.55
N ILE A 5 -17.98 -3.38 -37.27
CA ILE A 5 -17.97 -2.85 -38.64
C ILE A 5 -18.31 -1.35 -38.47
N LEU A 6 -17.65 -0.50 -39.25
CA LEU A 6 -17.93 0.93 -39.42
C LEU A 6 -19.12 1.08 -40.39
N GLY A 7 -20.19 1.76 -39.95
CA GLY A 7 -21.36 2.11 -40.77
C GLY A 7 -21.53 3.62 -40.81
N LEU A 8 -20.97 4.25 -41.85
CA LEU A 8 -21.13 5.66 -42.20
C LEU A 8 -22.49 5.87 -42.88
N VAL A 9 -23.32 6.76 -42.35
CA VAL A 9 -24.43 7.39 -43.10
C VAL A 9 -24.25 8.90 -43.03
N PHE A 10 -23.67 9.45 -44.09
CA PHE A 10 -23.76 10.87 -44.42
C PHE A 10 -25.17 11.14 -44.94
N THR A 11 -25.90 12.07 -44.31
CA THR A 11 -26.91 12.83 -45.07
C THR A 11 -26.95 14.28 -44.57
N SER A 12 -26.36 15.14 -45.39
CA SER A 12 -26.49 16.59 -45.54
C SER A 12 -27.68 17.27 -44.85
N VAL A 13 -27.37 18.18 -43.93
CA VAL A 13 -28.27 19.26 -43.50
C VAL A 13 -28.35 20.28 -44.63
N LEU A 14 -29.48 20.30 -45.33
CA LEU A 14 -29.86 21.39 -46.23
C LEU A 14 -30.47 22.52 -45.39
N LEU A 15 -29.90 23.72 -45.52
CA LEU A 15 -30.48 24.97 -45.05
C LEU A 15 -31.76 25.27 -45.85
N GLY A 16 -32.86 25.55 -45.17
CA GLY A 16 -34.13 25.92 -45.80
C GLY A 16 -35.09 26.61 -44.83
N ALA A 17 -35.06 27.94 -44.87
CA ALA A 17 -36.15 28.91 -44.74
C ALA A 17 -37.24 28.74 -43.65
N CYS A 18 -37.42 29.84 -42.91
CA CYS A 18 -38.64 30.18 -42.16
C CYS A 18 -39.92 29.96 -42.99
N SER A 19 -40.92 29.31 -42.40
CA SER A 19 -42.32 29.63 -42.66
C SER A 19 -43.20 29.33 -41.45
N THR A 20 -44.17 30.20 -41.28
CA THR A 20 -45.07 30.38 -40.15
C THR A 20 -46.15 29.31 -40.04
N ASN A 21 -46.45 28.96 -38.79
CA ASN A 21 -47.77 28.66 -38.22
C ASN A 21 -48.50 27.33 -38.51
N LYS A 22 -48.95 26.79 -37.36
CA LYS A 22 -50.16 26.01 -37.04
C LYS A 22 -50.07 24.48 -36.94
N GLU A 23 -50.16 24.11 -35.66
CA GLU A 23 -51.12 23.16 -35.06
C GLU A 23 -50.71 21.69 -34.89
N ALA A 24 -50.47 21.40 -33.60
CA ALA A 24 -51.22 20.42 -32.82
C ALA A 24 -50.82 18.95 -32.93
N THR A 25 -49.65 18.61 -32.37
CA THR A 25 -49.43 17.30 -31.73
C THR A 25 -48.18 17.35 -30.84
N SER A 26 -48.29 17.77 -29.56
CA SER A 26 -47.22 17.50 -28.55
C SER A 26 -47.50 17.96 -27.11
N ALA A 27 -48.58 18.71 -26.83
CA ALA A 27 -48.73 19.37 -25.52
C ALA A 27 -48.80 18.44 -24.29
N LYS A 28 -49.18 17.16 -24.46
CA LYS A 28 -49.32 16.21 -23.33
C LYS A 28 -48.05 15.39 -23.03
N ALA A 29 -47.16 15.23 -24.00
CA ALA A 29 -45.87 14.54 -23.80
C ALA A 29 -44.79 15.50 -23.25
N ASN A 30 -44.87 16.79 -23.61
CA ASN A 30 -43.86 17.77 -23.23
C ASN A 30 -43.93 18.17 -21.73
N SER A 31 -45.12 18.18 -21.12
CA SER A 31 -45.29 18.58 -19.71
C SER A 31 -44.81 17.51 -18.71
N THR A 32 -44.89 16.22 -19.07
CA THR A 32 -44.41 15.12 -18.23
C THR A 32 -42.87 15.08 -18.21
N THR A 33 -42.23 15.31 -19.36
CA THR A 33 -40.77 15.41 -19.44
C THR A 33 -40.24 16.63 -18.69
N GLU A 34 -40.91 17.79 -18.83
CA GLU A 34 -40.50 19.02 -18.13
C GLU A 34 -40.65 18.90 -16.62
N SER A 35 -41.74 18.29 -16.12
CA SER A 35 -41.92 18.06 -14.68
C SER A 35 -40.92 17.05 -14.11
N SER A 36 -40.58 16.00 -14.87
CA SER A 36 -39.55 15.04 -14.49
C SER A 36 -38.16 15.70 -14.39
N LEU A 37 -37.78 16.50 -15.39
CA LEU A 37 -36.51 17.24 -15.40
C LEU A 37 -36.43 18.27 -14.28
N ARG A 38 -37.53 18.99 -13.99
CA ARG A 38 -37.60 19.93 -12.86
C ARG A 38 -37.41 19.23 -11.52
N LYS A 39 -37.94 18.01 -11.37
CA LYS A 39 -37.76 17.21 -10.17
C LYS A 39 -36.30 16.75 -10.04
N GLU A 40 -35.70 16.23 -11.11
CA GLU A 40 -34.30 15.80 -11.11
C GLU A 40 -33.34 16.95 -10.76
N VAL A 41 -33.55 18.14 -11.32
CA VAL A 41 -32.76 19.34 -10.98
C VAL A 41 -32.92 19.74 -9.52
N SER A 42 -34.13 19.60 -8.97
CA SER A 42 -34.39 19.86 -7.54
C SER A 42 -33.67 18.85 -6.65
N ASP A 43 -33.73 17.57 -7.00
CA ASP A 43 -33.10 16.48 -6.25
C ASP A 43 -31.57 16.64 -6.27
N LEU A 44 -30.98 16.93 -7.44
CA LEU A 44 -29.53 17.20 -7.60
C LEU A 44 -29.07 18.45 -6.84
N LYS A 45 -29.90 19.48 -6.74
CA LYS A 45 -29.56 20.67 -5.96
C LYS A 45 -29.51 20.33 -4.46
N SER A 46 -30.47 19.55 -3.98
CA SER A 46 -30.48 19.08 -2.59
C SER A 46 -29.26 18.20 -2.28
N GLU A 47 -28.89 17.30 -3.18
CA GLU A 47 -27.71 16.43 -3.01
C GLU A 47 -26.41 17.24 -2.96
N ASN A 48 -26.26 18.26 -3.81
CA ASN A 48 -25.09 19.15 -3.78
C ASN A 48 -25.02 19.98 -2.50
N GLU A 49 -26.15 20.44 -1.96
CA GLU A 49 -26.19 21.13 -0.67
C GLU A 49 -25.77 20.21 0.48
N GLU A 50 -26.18 18.94 0.45
CA GLU A 50 -25.77 17.94 1.44
C GLU A 50 -24.29 17.57 1.35
N LEU A 51 -23.77 17.34 0.13
CA LEU A 51 -22.36 17.06 -0.10
C LEU A 51 -21.46 18.20 0.40
N ASN A 52 -21.85 19.45 0.16
CA ASN A 52 -21.11 20.61 0.65
C ASN A 52 -21.07 20.68 2.18
N LYS A 53 -22.15 20.28 2.87
CA LYS A 53 -22.16 20.17 4.34
C LYS A 53 -21.20 19.09 4.81
N ARG A 54 -21.24 17.89 4.22
CA ARG A 54 -20.33 16.78 4.58
C ARG A 54 -18.87 17.13 4.37
N VAL A 55 -18.53 17.83 3.28
CA VAL A 55 -17.16 18.32 3.04
C VAL A 55 -16.71 19.30 4.13
N THR A 56 -17.61 20.18 4.58
CA THR A 56 -17.30 21.14 5.65
C THR A 56 -17.08 20.43 6.99
N GLU A 57 -17.92 19.44 7.31
CA GLU A 57 -17.77 18.62 8.53
C GLU A 57 -16.46 17.83 8.53
N LEU A 58 -16.10 17.21 7.39
CA LEU A 58 -14.82 16.49 7.26
C LEU A 58 -13.61 17.42 7.40
N LYS A 59 -13.67 18.64 6.85
CA LYS A 59 -12.61 19.64 7.03
C LYS A 59 -12.42 20.02 8.49
N ASN A 60 -13.52 20.27 9.21
CA ASN A 60 -13.47 20.59 10.63
C ASN A 60 -12.94 19.43 11.47
N LEU A 61 -13.25 18.17 11.12
CA LEU A 61 -12.69 16.99 11.77
C LEU A 61 -11.16 16.88 11.55
N ILE A 62 -10.69 17.17 10.35
CA ILE A 62 -9.26 17.14 10.01
C ILE A 62 -8.51 18.25 10.76
N GLU A 63 -9.03 19.48 10.76
CA GLU A 63 -8.43 20.60 11.50
C GLU A 63 -8.40 20.35 13.01
N ASN A 64 -9.47 19.78 13.59
CA ASN A 64 -9.53 19.47 15.02
C ASN A 64 -8.71 18.21 15.42
N SER A 65 -8.32 17.37 14.46
CA SER A 65 -7.38 16.25 14.68
C SER A 65 -5.91 16.67 14.61
N SER A 66 -5.63 17.86 14.09
CA SER A 66 -4.27 18.36 13.84
C SER A 66 -3.85 19.43 14.84
N THR A 67 -4.02 19.20 16.14
CA THR A 67 -3.29 19.96 17.19
C THR A 67 -3.27 19.19 18.52
N GLN A 68 -2.26 18.32 18.69
CA GLN A 68 -1.64 18.13 20.01
C GLN A 68 -0.20 17.64 19.81
N ASP A 69 0.68 18.57 19.47
CA ASP A 69 2.12 18.43 19.72
C ASP A 69 2.40 19.02 21.11
N SER A 70 2.77 18.15 22.06
CA SER A 70 3.71 18.41 23.16
C SER A 70 3.60 17.32 24.24
N SER A 71 4.34 16.24 24.03
CA SER A 71 5.07 15.63 25.13
C SER A 71 6.41 15.18 24.57
N GLU A 72 7.46 15.85 25.03
CA GLU A 72 8.85 15.43 24.89
C GLU A 72 8.97 13.95 25.27
N ASN A 73 8.99 13.10 24.27
CA ASN A 73 9.58 11.78 24.37
C ASN A 73 10.52 11.68 23.18
N ASN A 74 11.78 11.50 23.51
CA ASN A 74 12.84 11.20 22.57
C ASN A 74 12.53 9.85 21.89
N SER A 75 11.60 9.84 20.95
CA SER A 75 11.37 8.74 20.05
C SER A 75 12.12 9.10 18.78
N ASP A 76 13.43 8.80 18.80
CA ASP A 76 14.14 8.51 17.57
C ASP A 76 13.33 7.41 16.87
N SER A 77 12.44 7.80 15.95
CA SER A 77 12.09 6.95 14.82
C SER A 77 13.44 6.67 14.17
N ALA A 78 14.04 5.52 14.47
CA ALA A 78 15.39 5.21 14.04
C ALA A 78 15.42 5.09 12.51
N SER A 79 15.59 6.24 11.87
CA SER A 79 16.01 6.39 10.50
C SER A 79 17.52 6.49 10.55
N GLY A 80 18.21 5.39 10.26
CA GLY A 80 19.67 5.39 10.29
C GLY A 80 20.30 4.00 10.30
N ASN A 81 21.61 3.99 10.10
CA ASN A 81 22.44 2.79 10.18
C ASN A 81 22.58 2.35 11.65
N VAL A 82 22.12 1.15 11.95
CA VAL A 82 22.03 0.52 13.25
C VAL A 82 23.05 -0.62 13.32
N LYS A 83 23.65 -0.84 14.49
CA LYS A 83 24.60 -1.95 14.67
C LYS A 83 23.87 -3.29 14.77
N MET A 84 24.44 -4.35 14.23
CA MET A 84 23.98 -5.71 14.52
C MET A 84 23.85 -5.94 16.04
N GLY A 85 22.76 -6.57 16.44
CA GLY A 85 22.38 -6.82 17.83
C GLY A 85 21.71 -5.64 18.55
N GLN A 86 21.62 -4.46 17.94
CA GLN A 86 20.88 -3.33 18.50
C GLN A 86 19.39 -3.39 18.09
N ALA A 87 18.52 -3.22 19.08
CA ALA A 87 17.08 -3.17 18.87
C ALA A 87 16.62 -1.82 18.35
N VAL A 88 15.62 -1.83 17.46
CA VAL A 88 14.90 -0.65 16.97
C VAL A 88 13.42 -0.83 17.28
N GLU A 89 12.78 0.21 17.81
CA GLU A 89 11.33 0.23 18.03
C GLU A 89 10.62 0.97 16.88
N PHE A 90 9.51 0.40 16.41
CA PHE A 90 8.72 0.93 15.31
C PHE A 90 7.37 1.45 15.80
N THR A 91 6.79 2.39 15.08
CA THR A 91 5.51 3.02 15.43
C THR A 91 4.32 2.06 15.37
N SER A 92 4.46 0.95 14.63
CA SER A 92 3.52 -0.18 14.61
C SER A 92 3.55 -1.03 15.89
N GLY A 93 4.51 -0.79 16.79
CA GLY A 93 4.58 -1.38 18.12
C GLY A 93 5.43 -2.64 18.24
N GLU A 94 6.12 -3.04 17.18
CA GLU A 94 7.18 -4.03 17.23
C GLU A 94 8.55 -3.43 17.57
N SER A 95 9.41 -4.25 18.16
CA SER A 95 10.84 -4.00 18.25
C SER A 95 11.57 -5.10 17.49
N ILE A 96 12.47 -4.71 16.58
CA ILE A 96 13.26 -5.62 15.76
C ILE A 96 14.72 -5.55 16.20
N THR A 97 15.35 -6.71 16.36
CA THR A 97 16.80 -6.84 16.55
C THR A 97 17.33 -7.84 15.53
N VAL A 98 18.18 -7.41 14.60
CA VAL A 98 18.91 -8.34 13.73
C VAL A 98 20.14 -8.82 14.50
N THR A 99 20.22 -10.12 14.79
CA THR A 99 21.26 -10.69 15.64
C THR A 99 22.41 -11.31 14.86
N GLU A 100 22.15 -11.76 13.63
CA GLU A 100 23.15 -12.41 12.79
C GLU A 100 22.80 -12.24 11.31
N VAL A 101 23.84 -12.04 10.49
CA VAL A 101 23.83 -12.26 9.05
C VAL A 101 25.11 -12.98 8.66
N LYS A 102 25.01 -14.03 7.85
CA LYS A 102 26.18 -14.76 7.34
C LYS A 102 25.84 -15.61 6.11
N PRO A 103 26.81 -15.88 5.22
CA PRO A 103 26.65 -16.93 4.23
C PRO A 103 26.59 -18.31 4.92
N ASP A 104 25.79 -19.22 4.40
CA ASP A 104 25.70 -20.61 4.90
C ASP A 104 25.41 -21.60 3.77
N ASP A 105 26.48 -22.09 3.13
CA ASP A 105 26.42 -23.03 2.01
C ASP A 105 25.82 -24.40 2.38
N SER A 106 25.50 -24.67 3.65
CA SER A 106 24.76 -25.87 4.04
C SER A 106 23.26 -25.77 3.72
N ILE A 107 22.74 -24.55 3.49
CA ILE A 107 21.34 -24.31 3.14
C ILE A 107 21.16 -24.47 1.63
N SER A 108 20.20 -25.32 1.24
CA SER A 108 19.73 -25.39 -0.15
C SER A 108 18.63 -24.35 -0.36
N LEU A 109 18.86 -23.41 -1.28
CA LEU A 109 17.83 -22.51 -1.80
C LEU A 109 16.78 -23.33 -2.58
N MET A 110 15.51 -22.97 -2.44
CA MET A 110 14.42 -23.75 -3.05
C MET A 110 14.38 -23.59 -4.57
N ASP A 111 14.63 -22.39 -5.08
CA ASP A 111 14.68 -22.08 -6.51
C ASP A 111 15.97 -21.30 -6.82
N PRO A 112 17.15 -21.94 -6.79
CA PRO A 112 18.43 -21.24 -6.91
C PRO A 112 18.56 -20.53 -8.27
N VAL A 113 19.02 -19.28 -8.26
CA VAL A 113 19.40 -18.54 -9.47
C VAL A 113 20.91 -18.62 -9.64
N ASP A 114 21.37 -18.70 -10.90
CA ASP A 114 22.80 -18.76 -11.20
C ASP A 114 23.55 -17.57 -10.58
N GLY A 115 24.64 -17.89 -9.88
CA GLY A 115 25.44 -16.92 -9.14
C GLY A 115 24.92 -16.55 -7.74
N GLU A 116 23.75 -17.03 -7.30
CA GLU A 116 23.32 -16.85 -5.90
C GLU A 116 23.99 -17.87 -4.96
N HIS A 117 24.34 -17.43 -3.76
CA HIS A 117 24.63 -18.28 -2.60
C HIS A 117 23.67 -17.98 -1.44
N PRO A 118 23.42 -18.96 -0.55
CA PRO A 118 22.57 -18.78 0.61
C PRO A 118 23.18 -17.86 1.67
N VAL A 119 22.38 -16.90 2.12
CA VAL A 119 22.67 -16.03 3.27
C VAL A 119 21.55 -16.19 4.30
N VAL A 120 21.94 -16.42 5.54
CA VAL A 120 21.02 -16.61 6.68
C VAL A 120 20.97 -15.32 7.49
N VAL A 121 19.75 -14.84 7.73
CA VAL A 121 19.47 -13.71 8.62
C VAL A 121 18.67 -14.20 9.81
N THR A 122 19.17 -13.95 11.03
CA THR A 122 18.44 -14.21 12.26
C THR A 122 18.03 -12.89 12.90
N ALA A 123 16.74 -12.76 13.21
CA ALA A 123 16.19 -11.60 13.91
C ALA A 123 15.28 -11.99 15.07
N ILE A 124 15.20 -11.11 16.06
CA ILE A 124 14.22 -11.17 17.14
C ILE A 124 13.18 -10.09 16.90
N VAL A 125 11.92 -10.49 16.87
CA VAL A 125 10.75 -9.61 16.70
C VAL A 125 9.95 -9.66 17.98
N GLU A 126 9.87 -8.54 18.69
CA GLU A 126 9.10 -8.40 19.92
C GLU A 126 7.87 -7.53 19.66
N ASN A 127 6.68 -8.05 19.95
CA ASN A 127 5.46 -7.25 19.97
C ASN A 127 5.35 -6.53 21.32
N LYS A 128 5.55 -5.21 21.34
CA LYS A 128 5.44 -4.37 22.54
C LYS A 128 4.00 -3.95 22.85
N THR A 129 3.05 -4.27 21.99
CA THR A 129 1.63 -3.95 22.19
C THR A 129 0.90 -5.07 22.96
N ASN A 130 -0.36 -4.82 23.32
CA ASN A 130 -1.23 -5.80 23.96
C ASN A 130 -2.07 -6.62 22.96
N SER A 131 -2.03 -6.28 21.67
CA SER A 131 -2.81 -6.93 20.60
C SER A 131 -1.86 -7.70 19.67
N PRO A 132 -2.32 -8.75 18.97
CA PRO A 132 -1.48 -9.40 17.95
C PRO A 132 -1.05 -8.40 16.86
N ILE A 133 0.21 -8.52 16.41
CA ILE A 133 0.72 -7.84 15.22
C ILE A 133 0.90 -8.87 14.10
N SER A 134 0.59 -8.49 12.87
CA SER A 134 0.89 -9.31 11.68
C SER A 134 2.39 -9.32 11.44
N PHE A 135 2.93 -10.46 11.06
CA PHE A 135 4.34 -10.61 10.68
C PHE A 135 4.46 -11.25 9.30
N ASN A 136 5.43 -10.80 8.50
CA ASN A 136 5.79 -11.45 7.25
C ASN A 136 7.29 -11.27 6.99
N ALA A 137 8.02 -12.34 6.73
CA ALA A 137 9.45 -12.27 6.40
C ALA A 137 9.76 -11.43 5.16
N HIS A 138 8.81 -11.25 4.23
CA HIS A 138 8.96 -10.38 3.05
C HIS A 138 9.09 -8.89 3.38
N THR A 139 8.90 -8.48 4.63
CA THR A 139 9.15 -7.09 5.05
C THR A 139 10.63 -6.80 5.31
N PHE A 140 11.50 -7.81 5.22
CA PHE A 140 12.94 -7.66 5.32
C PHE A 140 13.56 -7.70 3.93
N ASP A 141 14.47 -6.76 3.69
CA ASP A 141 15.37 -6.77 2.54
C ASP A 141 16.81 -7.05 3.00
N ILE A 142 17.61 -7.64 2.13
CA ILE A 142 19.06 -7.75 2.29
C ILE A 142 19.76 -7.15 1.07
N TYR A 143 20.83 -6.42 1.31
CA TYR A 143 21.73 -5.90 0.29
C TYR A 143 23.12 -6.48 0.52
N ASP A 144 23.78 -6.91 -0.55
CA ASP A 144 25.17 -7.37 -0.49
C ASP A 144 26.18 -6.20 -0.57
N GLY A 145 27.47 -6.50 -0.55
CA GLY A 145 28.54 -5.50 -0.57
C GLY A 145 28.64 -4.69 -1.88
N ASN A 146 27.88 -5.04 -2.91
CA ASN A 146 27.74 -4.26 -4.15
C ASN A 146 26.41 -3.48 -4.20
N ASP A 147 25.70 -3.41 -3.09
CA ASP A 147 24.34 -2.85 -2.98
C ASP A 147 23.30 -3.58 -3.86
N GLU A 148 23.55 -4.84 -4.23
CA GLU A 148 22.55 -5.65 -4.93
C GLU A 148 21.56 -6.28 -3.95
N LEU A 149 20.27 -6.19 -4.28
CA LEU A 149 19.17 -6.75 -3.50
C LEU A 149 19.20 -8.28 -3.56
N GLY A 150 19.30 -8.92 -2.40
CA GLY A 150 19.11 -10.36 -2.26
C GLY A 150 17.64 -10.75 -2.28
N ARG A 151 17.36 -11.98 -2.73
CA ARG A 151 16.01 -12.50 -2.89
C ARG A 151 15.64 -13.38 -1.70
N LEU A 152 14.52 -13.08 -1.03
CA LEU A 152 13.99 -13.97 0.00
C LEU A 152 13.65 -15.33 -0.62
N ASP A 153 14.21 -16.39 -0.06
CA ASP A 153 14.00 -17.75 -0.52
C ASP A 153 12.79 -18.39 0.17
N ALA A 154 11.99 -19.14 -0.58
CA ALA A 154 10.77 -19.77 -0.09
C ALA A 154 11.03 -20.81 1.01
N ASN A 155 12.24 -21.41 1.07
CA ASN A 155 12.64 -22.32 2.13
C ASN A 155 12.66 -21.64 3.52
N THR A 156 12.63 -20.30 3.59
CA THR A 156 12.40 -19.55 4.83
C THR A 156 11.17 -20.04 5.58
N TYR A 157 10.09 -20.40 4.88
CA TYR A 157 8.84 -20.86 5.51
C TYR A 157 8.85 -22.32 5.94
N SER A 158 9.95 -23.06 5.69
CA SER A 158 10.24 -24.33 6.36
C SER A 158 10.66 -24.12 7.82
N ASN A 159 11.12 -22.91 8.17
CA ASN A 159 11.35 -22.50 9.55
C ASN A 159 10.03 -22.08 10.23
N ASN A 160 10.07 -21.93 11.55
CA ASN A 160 8.93 -21.44 12.32
C ASN A 160 8.75 -19.91 12.17
N ILE A 161 8.25 -19.48 11.02
CA ILE A 161 7.92 -18.09 10.74
C ILE A 161 6.45 -17.84 11.13
N PRO A 162 6.17 -17.03 12.16
CA PRO A 162 4.80 -16.76 12.58
C PRO A 162 4.10 -15.84 11.56
N ASN A 163 2.80 -16.03 11.33
CA ASN A 163 2.00 -15.03 10.60
C ASN A 163 1.58 -13.86 11.51
N GLU A 164 1.58 -14.10 12.83
CA GLU A 164 1.24 -13.12 13.85
C GLU A 164 2.07 -13.34 15.12
N ILE A 165 2.36 -12.26 15.84
CA ILE A 165 3.04 -12.30 17.13
C ILE A 165 2.07 -11.76 18.17
N ALA A 166 1.69 -12.58 19.14
CA ALA A 166 0.77 -12.17 20.21
C ALA A 166 1.35 -11.02 21.04
N GLY A 167 0.47 -10.22 21.65
CA GLY A 167 0.85 -9.08 22.49
C GLY A 167 1.84 -9.46 23.59
N GLY A 168 2.90 -8.66 23.74
CA GLY A 168 3.96 -8.87 24.72
C GLY A 168 4.85 -10.09 24.47
N LYS A 169 4.76 -10.75 23.32
CA LYS A 169 5.58 -11.93 22.98
C LYS A 169 6.72 -11.57 22.03
N LYS A 170 7.72 -12.45 22.01
CA LYS A 170 8.84 -12.40 21.07
C LYS A 170 8.85 -13.63 20.18
N ALA A 171 9.30 -13.46 18.95
CA ALA A 171 9.61 -14.54 18.01
C ALA A 171 11.06 -14.38 17.53
N THR A 172 11.79 -15.48 17.48
CA THR A 172 13.05 -15.55 16.73
C THR A 172 12.71 -16.05 15.33
N VAL A 173 13.07 -15.28 14.32
CA VAL A 173 12.82 -15.60 12.91
C VAL A 173 14.15 -15.82 12.21
N VAL A 174 14.21 -16.90 11.42
CA VAL A 174 15.39 -17.28 10.63
C VAL A 174 14.96 -17.26 9.17
N MET A 175 15.55 -16.34 8.41
CA MET A 175 15.23 -16.07 7.02
C MET A 175 16.40 -16.47 6.13
N TYR A 176 16.10 -17.02 4.96
CA TYR A 176 17.08 -17.41 3.95
C TYR A 176 16.94 -16.52 2.74
N PHE A 177 18.06 -15.99 2.27
CA PHE A 177 18.13 -15.18 1.07
C PHE A 177 19.13 -15.78 0.08
N GLY A 178 18.84 -15.68 -1.21
CA GLY A 178 19.85 -15.82 -2.26
C GLY A 178 20.49 -14.47 -2.54
N ALA A 179 21.80 -14.35 -2.34
CA ALA A 179 22.59 -13.15 -2.66
C ALA A 179 23.62 -13.48 -3.74
N LYS A 180 23.91 -12.52 -4.64
CA LYS A 180 24.91 -12.71 -5.71
C LYS A 180 26.29 -12.22 -5.30
N GLY A 181 26.34 -11.12 -4.58
CA GLY A 181 27.54 -10.55 -3.99
C GLY A 181 27.78 -11.07 -2.57
N ASN A 182 29.00 -10.85 -2.10
CA ASN A 182 29.43 -11.24 -0.77
C ASN A 182 29.24 -10.09 0.23
N ALA A 183 29.58 -10.36 1.50
CA ALA A 183 29.64 -9.38 2.57
C ALA A 183 30.46 -8.11 2.19
N PRO A 184 30.23 -6.96 2.85
CA PRO A 184 29.33 -6.76 3.99
C PRO A 184 27.86 -6.81 3.57
N TYR A 185 27.02 -7.43 4.40
CA TYR A 185 25.56 -7.42 4.18
C TYR A 185 24.89 -6.29 4.96
N THR A 186 23.84 -5.73 4.39
CA THR A 186 22.94 -4.77 5.06
C THR A 186 21.52 -5.32 5.06
N ILE A 187 20.89 -5.39 6.23
CA ILE A 187 19.50 -5.82 6.40
C ILE A 187 18.65 -4.57 6.58
N ALA A 188 17.53 -4.48 5.87
CA ALA A 188 16.58 -3.38 6.04
C ALA A 188 15.22 -3.88 6.52
N TYR A 189 14.59 -3.09 7.39
CA TYR A 189 13.19 -3.24 7.78
C TYR A 189 12.60 -1.84 7.97
N GLY A 190 11.64 -1.46 7.12
CA GLY A 190 11.10 -0.11 7.10
C GLY A 190 12.24 0.94 6.96
N PRO A 191 12.31 1.96 7.83
CA PRO A 191 13.37 2.98 7.79
C PRO A 191 14.71 2.57 8.43
N ALA A 192 14.78 1.40 9.06
CA ALA A 192 15.97 0.95 9.79
C ALA A 192 16.86 0.06 8.92
N THR A 193 18.18 0.23 9.03
CA THR A 193 19.16 -0.65 8.39
C THR A 193 20.16 -1.17 9.42
N TRP A 194 20.53 -2.45 9.35
CA TRP A 194 21.60 -3.06 10.13
C TRP A 194 22.72 -3.49 9.20
N SER A 195 23.94 -3.02 9.42
CA SER A 195 25.12 -3.44 8.65
C SER A 195 26.03 -4.35 9.49
N GLU A 196 26.60 -5.38 8.83
CA GLU A 196 27.62 -6.27 9.38
C GLU A 196 28.92 -5.53 9.78
#